data_AF-A0A830GVE8-F1
#
_entry.id   AF-A0A830GVE8-F1
#
_cell.length_a   1.000
_cell.length_b   1.000
_cell.length_c   1.000
_cell.angle_alpha   90.00
_cell.angle_beta   90.00
_cell.angle_gamma   90.00
#
_symmetry.space_group_name_H-M   'P 1'
#
loop_
_entity.id
_entity.type
_entity.pdbx_description
1 polymer ?
#
loop_
_entity_poly.entity_id
_entity_poly.type
_entity_poly.pdbx_seq_one_letter_code
_entity_poly.pdbx_strand_id
1 'polypeptide(L)' 'MPISDQEKLRIAIEHRFGYWICRNCGARNPINAEKCRRCKSKNLRPKRFKH' A
#
# COMPACT_ATOMS: atom_id res chain seq x y z
N MET A 1 1.14 -16.43 14.11
CA MET A 1 0.27 -17.44 13.51
C MET A 1 0.62 -17.57 12.04
N PRO A 2 1.13 -18.71 11.56
CA PRO A 2 1.22 -18.93 10.12
C PRO A 2 -0.20 -19.10 9.59
N ILE A 3 -0.59 -18.27 8.61
CA ILE A 3 -1.85 -18.47 7.90
C ILE A 3 -1.56 -19.63 6.93
N SER A 4 -2.11 -20.82 7.19
CA SER A 4 -1.89 -21.99 6.33
C SER A 4 -2.71 -21.94 5.04
N ASP A 5 -3.82 -21.21 5.07
CA ASP A 5 -4.73 -21.09 3.94
C ASP A 5 -4.22 -20.07 2.90
N GLN A 6 -4.09 -20.53 1.65
CA GLN A 6 -3.50 -19.73 0.57
C GLN A 6 -4.35 -18.51 0.20
N GLU A 7 -5.67 -18.60 0.30
CA GLU A 7 -6.57 -17.49 -0.04
C GLU A 7 -6.47 -16.38 1.03
N LYS A 8 -6.53 -16.76 2.30
CA LYS A 8 -6.36 -15.83 3.42
C LYS A 8 -4.99 -15.14 3.38
N LEU A 9 -3.94 -15.85 2.97
CA LEU A 9 -2.61 -15.27 2.76
C LEU A 9 -2.63 -14.18 1.68
N ARG A 10 -3.28 -14.45 0.53
CA ARG A 10 -3.39 -13.47 -0.56
C ARG A 10 -4.13 -12.21 -0.13
N ILE A 11 -5.29 -12.36 0.53
CA ILE A 11 -6.08 -11.24 1.05
C ILE A 11 -5.25 -10.41 2.04
N ALA A 12 -4.54 -11.08 2.95
CA ALA A 12 -3.68 -10.40 3.92
C ALA A 12 -2.53 -9.63 3.25
N ILE A 13 -1.90 -10.22 2.23
CA ILE A 13 -0.84 -9.57 1.44
C ILE A 13 -1.36 -8.34 0.71
N GLU A 14 -2.47 -8.47 -0.01
CA GLU A 14 -3.09 -7.38 -0.75
C GLU A 14 -3.49 -6.23 0.18
N HIS A 15 -4.13 -6.52 1.32
CA HIS A 15 -4.49 -5.47 2.27
C HIS A 15 -3.27 -4.79 2.92
N ARG A 16 -2.19 -5.55 3.15
CA ARG A 16 -0.98 -5.03 3.83
C ARG A 16 -0.05 -4.25 2.93
N PHE A 17 -0.02 -4.56 1.64
CA PHE A 17 0.96 -4.01 0.68
C PHE A 17 0.34 -3.41 -0.59
N GLY A 18 -0.93 -3.65 -0.89
CA GLY A 18 -1.66 -3.19 -2.08
C GLY A 18 -2.07 -1.71 -2.03
N TYR A 19 -1.19 -0.83 -1.58
CA TYR A 19 -1.42 0.62 -1.55
C TYR A 19 -0.13 1.41 -1.80
N TRP A 20 -0.31 2.67 -2.18
CA TRP A 20 0.79 3.61 -2.40
C TRP A 20 1.01 4.49 -1.17
N ILE A 21 2.25 4.91 -0.95
CA ILE A 21 2.65 5.84 0.10
C ILE A 21 3.15 7.13 -0.55
N CYS A 22 2.71 8.27 -0.05
CA CYS A 22 3.26 9.55 -0.47
C CYS A 22 4.67 9.75 0.09
N ARG A 23 5.64 10.11 -0.76
CA ARG A 23 7.02 10.39 -0.33
C ARG A 23 7.14 11.67 0.49
N ASN A 24 6.21 12.61 0.32
CA ASN A 24 6.27 13.91 0.98
C ASN A 24 5.62 13.90 2.38
N CYS A 25 4.53 13.16 2.58
CA CYS A 25 3.77 13.19 3.84
C CYS A 25 3.48 11.81 4.45
N GLY A 26 3.90 10.70 3.82
CA GLY A 26 3.72 9.35 4.33
C GLY A 26 2.28 8.79 4.28
N ALA A 27 1.31 9.55 3.76
CA ALA A 27 -0.08 9.07 3.69
C ALA A 27 -0.22 7.83 2.80
N ARG A 28 -1.08 6.88 3.23
CA ARG A 28 -1.52 5.74 2.43
C ARG A 28 -2.59 6.18 1.44
N ASN A 29 -2.43 5.78 0.18
CA ASN A 29 -3.30 6.12 -0.94
C ASN A 29 -3.67 4.83 -1.70
N PRO A 30 -4.85 4.77 -2.34
CA PRO A 30 -5.22 3.63 -3.17
C PRO A 30 -4.21 3.41 -4.31
N ILE A 31 -4.11 2.18 -4.82
CA ILE A 31 -3.12 1.80 -5.84
C ILE A 31 -3.31 2.55 -7.17
N ASN A 32 -4.53 3.01 -7.44
CA ASN A 32 -4.90 3.78 -8.63
C ASN A 32 -4.94 5.31 -8.36
N ALA A 33 -4.35 5.79 -7.26
CA ALA A 33 -4.36 7.21 -6.94
C ALA A 33 -3.40 8.01 -7.82
N GLU A 34 -3.90 9.01 -8.53
CA GLU A 34 -3.06 9.96 -9.28
C GLU A 34 -2.33 10.96 -8.38
N LYS A 35 -2.90 11.26 -7.21
CA LYS A 35 -2.37 12.25 -6.25
C LYS A 35 -2.63 11.82 -4.81
N CYS A 36 -1.78 12.31 -3.90
CA CYS A 36 -1.94 12.07 -2.48
C CYS A 36 -3.22 12.72 -1.95
N ARG A 37 -4.05 11.94 -1.24
CA ARG A 37 -5.29 12.42 -0.61
C ARG A 37 -5.09 13.51 0.45
N ARG A 38 -3.89 13.62 1.02
CA ARG A 38 -3.58 14.58 2.11
C ARG A 38 -2.89 15.83 1.60
N CYS A 39 -1.74 15.69 0.95
CA CYS A 39 -0.93 16.83 0.51
C CYS A 39 -1.07 17.17 -0.98
N LYS A 40 -1.91 16.44 -1.74
CA LYS A 40 -2.13 16.61 -3.19
C LYS A 40 -0.88 16.44 -4.07
N SER A 41 0.27 16.09 -3.51
CA SER A 41 1.49 15.75 -4.27
C SER A 41 1.28 14.50 -5.11
N LYS A 42 1.85 14.49 -6.33
CA LYS A 42 1.88 13.32 -7.23
C LYS A 42 3.06 12.37 -6.95
N ASN A 43 3.92 12.72 -5.99
CA ASN A 43 5.07 11.90 -5.62
C ASN A 43 4.69 10.74 -4.70
N LEU A 44 4.09 9.71 -5.29
CA LEU A 44 3.66 8.48 -4.65
C LEU A 44 4.67 7.35 -4.95
N ARG A 45 4.68 6.33 -4.11
CA ARG A 45 5.46 5.10 -4.33
C ARG A 45 4.68 3.88 -3.84
N PRO A 46 4.87 2.69 -4.41
CA PRO A 46 4.34 1.47 -3.82
C PRO A 46 4.90 1.23 -2.41
N LYS A 47 4.10 0.58 -1.55
CA LYS A 47 4.59 0.06 -0.26
C LYS A 47 5.63 -1.02 -0.55
N ARG A 48 6.77 -0.96 0.14
CA ARG A 48 7.82 -1.99 0.03
C ARG A 48 7.31 -3.29 0.64
N PHE A 49 7.45 -4.38 -0.10
CA PHE A 49 7.08 -5.72 0.33
C PHE A 49 8.12 -6.36 1.26
N LYS A 50 9.41 -6.08 1.01
CA LYS A 50 10.56 -6.50 1.81
C LYS A 50 11.40 -5.28 2.21
N HIS A 51 12.06 -5.36 3.36
CA HIS A 51 13.07 -4.38 3.79
C HIS A 51 14.39 -4.68 3.08
#